data_AF-A0A381I5I5-F1
#
_entry.id   AF-A0A381I5I5-F1
#
_cell.length_a   1.000
_cell.length_b   1.000
_cell.length_c   1.000
_cell.angle_alpha   90.00
_cell.angle_beta   90.00
_cell.angle_gamma   90.00
#
_symmetry.space_group_name_H-M   'P 1'
#
loop_
_entity.id
_entity.type
_entity.pdbx_description
1 polymer ?
#
loop_
_entity_poly.entity_id
_entity_poly.type
_entity_poly.pdbx_seq_one_letter_code
_entity_poly.pdbx_strand_id
1 'polypeptide(L)' 'MVASAVDQNAVATCNEFGGNIAGAKGVPVDMLRKASSMAVCKINMDTDLRLAMTAAIRKILS' A
#
# COMPACT_ATOMS: atom_id res chain seq x y z
N MET A 1 -2.19 -16.12 5.13
CA MET A 1 -3.04 -14.92 5.25
C MET A 1 -2.21 -13.76 4.72
N VAL A 2 -2.49 -13.33 3.49
CA VAL A 2 -1.68 -12.34 2.77
C VAL A 2 -2.45 -11.04 2.80
N ALA A 3 -1.84 -9.97 3.32
CA ALA A 3 -2.49 -8.68 3.26
C ALA A 3 -1.47 -7.54 3.18
N SER A 4 -1.56 -6.81 2.07
CA SER A 4 -0.89 -5.54 1.84
C SER A 4 -1.43 -4.47 2.80
N ALA A 5 -0.55 -3.59 3.26
CA ALA A 5 -0.89 -2.54 4.23
C ALA A 5 -1.71 -1.41 3.59
N VAL A 6 -1.60 -1.25 2.27
CA VAL A 6 -2.12 -0.15 1.45
C VAL A 6 -1.96 1.19 2.17
N ASP A 7 -0.76 1.75 2.05
CA ASP A 7 -0.43 3.07 2.62
C ASP A 7 -1.35 4.17 2.07
N GLN A 8 -2.05 4.86 2.98
CA GLN A 8 -2.98 5.94 2.65
C GLN A 8 -2.26 7.16 2.03
N ASN A 9 -0.99 7.40 2.37
CA ASN A 9 -0.20 8.46 1.75
C ASN A 9 0.07 8.16 0.27
N ALA A 10 0.39 6.90 -0.05
CA ALA A 10 0.59 6.49 -1.43
C ALA A 10 -0.72 6.60 -2.26
N VAL A 11 -1.86 6.30 -1.65
CA VAL A 11 -3.19 6.50 -2.24
C VAL A 11 -3.49 7.98 -2.47
N ALA A 12 -3.20 8.84 -1.48
CA ALA A 12 -3.40 10.28 -1.59
C ALA A 12 -2.55 10.87 -2.72
N THR A 13 -1.25 10.56 -2.77
CA THR A 13 -0.36 10.99 -3.85
C THR A 13 -0.85 10.47 -5.20
N CYS A 14 -1.27 9.20 -5.30
CA CYS A 14 -1.85 8.68 -6.53
C CYS A 14 -3.10 9.45 -6.98
N ASN A 15 -3.97 9.85 -6.04
CA ASN A 15 -5.20 10.59 -6.32
C ASN A 15 -4.96 12.04 -6.71
N GLU A 16 -3.96 12.69 -6.10
CA GLU A 16 -3.54 14.06 -6.46
C GLU A 16 -3.04 14.15 -7.91
N PHE A 17 -2.35 13.11 -8.39
CA PHE A 17 -1.86 13.05 -9.78
C PHE A 17 -2.82 12.34 -10.75
N GLY A 18 -4.13 12.45 -10.52
CA GLY A 18 -5.17 11.99 -11.45
C GLY A 18 -5.46 10.48 -11.43
N GLY A 19 -4.93 9.74 -10.46
CA GLY A 19 -5.40 8.39 -10.14
C GLY A 19 -6.77 8.42 -9.45
N ASN A 20 -7.58 7.38 -9.63
CA ASN A 20 -8.82 7.21 -8.86
C ASN A 20 -8.76 5.92 -8.04
N ILE A 21 -8.03 5.96 -6.93
CA ILE A 21 -7.98 4.90 -5.93
C ILE A 21 -8.94 5.30 -4.80
N ALA A 22 -10.23 5.14 -5.06
CA ALA A 22 -11.28 5.35 -4.08
C ALA A 22 -11.47 4.09 -3.23
N GLY A 23 -11.17 4.16 -1.93
CA GLY A 23 -11.55 3.13 -0.95
C GLY A 23 -10.54 2.00 -0.72
N ALA A 24 -9.28 2.16 -1.12
CA ALA A 24 -8.26 1.17 -0.79
C ALA A 24 -8.00 1.16 0.73
N LYS A 25 -8.46 0.11 1.41
CA LYS A 25 -8.22 -0.16 2.82
C LYS A 25 -7.36 -1.41 2.93
N GLY A 26 -6.10 -1.24 3.32
CA GLY A 26 -5.20 -2.34 3.60
C GLY A 26 -5.23 -2.75 5.07
N VAL A 27 -4.37 -3.68 5.43
CA VAL A 27 -4.26 -4.16 6.81
C VAL A 27 -3.47 -3.18 7.66
N PRO A 28 -3.97 -2.79 8.84
CA PRO A 28 -3.28 -1.84 9.71
C PRO A 28 -1.89 -2.38 10.12
N VAL A 29 -0.92 -1.46 10.23
CA VAL A 29 0.48 -1.79 10.56
C VAL A 29 0.60 -2.54 11.89
N ASP A 30 -0.28 -2.26 12.85
CA ASP A 30 -0.33 -2.97 14.13
C ASP A 30 -0.69 -4.46 13.97
N MET A 31 -1.56 -4.79 13.02
CA MET A 31 -1.84 -6.18 12.67
C MET A 31 -0.65 -6.84 11.97
N LEU A 32 0.09 -6.12 11.13
CA LEU A 32 1.31 -6.65 10.50
C LEU A 32 2.40 -6.93 11.54
N ARG A 33 2.56 -6.04 12.53
CA ARG A 33 3.47 -6.22 13.67
C ARG A 33 3.03 -7.38 14.57
N LYS A 34 1.73 -7.55 14.79
CA LYS A 34 1.20 -8.70 15.52
C LYS A 34 1.39 -10.00 14.73
N ALA A 35 1.16 -9.98 13.42
CA ALA A 35 1.38 -11.13 12.54
C ALA A 35 2.85 -11.55 12.52
N SER A 36 3.80 -10.61 12.40
CA SER A 36 5.23 -10.92 12.45
C SER A 36 5.65 -11.52 13.79
N SER A 37 5.00 -11.13 14.90
CA SER A 37 5.20 -11.76 16.21
C SER A 37 4.57 -13.16 16.34
N MET A 38 3.61 -13.52 15.48
CA MET A 38 2.83 -14.76 15.55
C MET A 38 3.27 -15.84 14.52
N ALA A 39 4.58 -16.04 14.35
CA ALA A 39 5.16 -17.04 13.43
C ALA A 39 4.81 -16.86 11.93
N VAL A 40 4.35 -15.67 11.53
CA VAL A 40 4.22 -15.33 10.11
C VAL A 40 5.59 -14.90 9.57
N CYS A 41 6.25 -15.79 8.85
CA CYS A 41 7.59 -15.55 8.29
C CYS A 41 7.57 -14.86 6.91
N LYS A 42 6.39 -14.70 6.29
CA LYS A 42 6.24 -14.11 4.95
C LYS A 42 4.99 -13.24 4.87
N ILE A 43 5.19 -11.97 4.54
CA ILE A 43 4.15 -10.97 4.31
C ILE A 43 4.33 -10.50 2.87
N ASN A 44 3.34 -10.71 1.99
CA ASN A 44 3.43 -10.18 0.63
C ASN A 44 2.86 -8.76 0.57
N MET A 45 3.61 -7.85 -0.07
CA MET A 45 3.32 -6.42 -0.21
C MET A 45 3.19 -6.01 -1.70
N ASP A 46 2.49 -6.82 -2.50
CA ASP A 46 2.42 -6.61 -3.96
C ASP A 46 1.61 -5.36 -4.35
N THR A 47 0.47 -5.16 -3.69
CA THR A 47 -0.40 -4.01 -3.97
C THR A 47 0.27 -2.70 -3.60
N ASP A 48 1.01 -2.66 -2.49
CA ASP A 48 1.77 -1.47 -2.06
C ASP A 48 2.84 -1.07 -3.08
N LEU A 49 3.60 -2.05 -3.59
CA LEU A 49 4.68 -1.79 -4.54
C LEU A 49 4.13 -1.23 -5.86
N ARG A 50 3.04 -1.79 -6.37
CA ARG A 50 2.39 -1.32 -7.60
C ARG A 50 1.82 0.09 -7.43
N LEU A 51 1.25 0.38 -6.26
CA LEU A 51 0.67 1.68 -5.96
C LEU A 51 1.76 2.75 -5.82
N ALA A 52 2.86 2.44 -5.14
CA ALA A 52 4.02 3.31 -5.01
C ALA A 52 4.69 3.59 -6.36
N MET A 53 4.88 2.58 -7.21
CA MET A 53 5.42 2.75 -8.56
C MET A 53 4.51 3.66 -9.39
N THR A 54 3.20 3.42 -9.36
CA THR A 54 2.24 4.23 -10.12
C THR A 54 2.20 5.68 -9.61
N ALA A 55 2.25 5.89 -8.30
CA ALA A 55 2.29 7.23 -7.70
C ALA A 55 3.58 7.97 -8.07
N ALA A 56 4.74 7.31 -8.01
CA ALA A 56 6.03 7.90 -8.35
C ALA A 56 6.12 8.26 -9.84
N ILE A 57 5.67 7.39 -10.74
CA ILE A 57 5.62 7.65 -12.18
C ILE A 57 4.73 8.86 -12.46
N ARG A 58 3.53 8.90 -11.87
CA ARG A 58 2.60 10.02 -12.04
C ARG A 58 3.15 11.34 -11.49
N LYS A 59 3.88 11.31 -10.37
CA LYS A 59 4.54 12.49 -9.79
C LYS A 59 5.65 13.06 -10.67
N ILE A 60 6.37 12.22 -11.41
CA ILE A 60 7.47 12.64 -12.29
C ILE A 60 6.98 13.11 -13.66
N LEU A 61 5.88 12.52 -14.16
CA LEU A 61 5.28 12.83 -15.46
C LEU A 61 4.21 13.94 -15.43
N SER A 62 3.82 14.42 -14.24
CA SER A 62 2.90 15.56 -14.08
C SER A 62 3.62 16.89 -13.92
#